data_AF-A0A251XI59-F1
#
_entry.id   AF-A0A251XI59-F1
#
_cell.length_a   1.000
_cell.length_b   1.000
_cell.length_c   1.000
_cell.angle_alpha   90.00
_cell.angle_beta   90.00
_cell.angle_gamma   90.00
#
_symmetry.space_group_name_H-M   'P 1'
#
loop_
_entity.id
_entity.type
_entity.pdbx_description
1 polymer ?
#
loop_
_entity_poly.entity_id
_entity_poly.type
_entity_poly.pdbx_seq_one_letter_code
_entity_poly.pdbx_strand_id
1 'polypeptide(L)'
;MFVLAATSNPEARDLQRAVLPTAAGSAARTVARGIQDAAVAANGPLHDPTADPGSFGLVVGATVDAADAGLDLARLVRTPILAPGFGHQGALLGDVRKLFGPAAGVVIAAASRSILTAGPRRVAEAVTDHAGRLEEVLP
;
A
#
# COMPACT_ATOMS: atom_id res chain seq x y z
N MET A 1 4.71 -10.04 7.61
CA MET A 1 4.25 -10.69 6.35
C MET A 1 3.36 -9.71 5.59
N PHE A 2 3.30 -9.78 4.26
CA PHE A 2 2.39 -8.96 3.45
C PHE A 2 1.41 -9.83 2.67
N VAL A 3 0.11 -9.51 2.76
CA VAL A 3 -0.96 -10.21 2.04
C VAL A 3 -1.38 -9.39 0.83
N LEU A 4 -1.57 -10.05 -0.34
CA LEU A 4 -2.02 -9.37 -1.55
C LEU A 4 -3.46 -8.86 -1.37
N ALA A 5 -3.65 -7.54 -1.38
CA ALA A 5 -4.98 -6.93 -1.21
C ALA A 5 -5.47 -6.31 -2.52
N ALA A 6 -4.68 -5.42 -3.11
CA ALA A 6 -5.05 -4.73 -4.35
C ALA A 6 -3.80 -4.49 -5.22
N THR A 7 -3.67 -5.19 -6.34
CA THR A 7 -2.50 -5.11 -7.22
C THR A 7 -2.84 -4.42 -8.54
N SER A 8 -1.84 -3.87 -9.22
CA SER A 8 -2.05 -3.03 -10.43
C SER A 8 -2.25 -3.83 -11.72
N ASN A 9 -2.09 -5.16 -11.69
CA ASN A 9 -2.23 -5.98 -12.88
C ASN A 9 -3.72 -6.19 -13.24
N PRO A 10 -4.11 -6.01 -14.52
CA PRO A 10 -5.53 -6.04 -14.94
C PRO A 10 -6.26 -7.33 -14.56
N GLU A 11 -5.57 -8.47 -14.60
CA GLU A 11 -6.13 -9.80 -14.37
C GLU A 11 -6.61 -9.98 -12.92
N ALA A 12 -6.07 -9.21 -11.98
CA ALA A 12 -6.44 -9.30 -10.57
C ALA A 12 -7.65 -8.41 -10.21
N ARG A 13 -8.03 -7.46 -11.08
CA ARG A 13 -9.04 -6.44 -10.82
C ARG A 13 -10.37 -7.05 -10.41
N ASP A 14 -10.86 -8.01 -11.19
CA ASP A 14 -12.18 -8.60 -10.98
C ASP A 14 -12.23 -9.41 -9.68
N LEU A 15 -11.18 -10.21 -9.42
CA LEU A 15 -11.10 -11.01 -8.20
C LEU A 15 -11.00 -10.14 -6.94
N GLN A 16 -10.13 -9.13 -6.95
CA GLN A 16 -9.90 -8.28 -5.78
C GLN A 16 -11.12 -7.42 -5.42
N ARG A 17 -11.96 -7.12 -6.42
CA ARG A 17 -13.17 -6.31 -6.28
C ARG A 17 -14.45 -7.12 -6.17
N ALA A 18 -14.36 -8.45 -6.31
CA ALA A 18 -15.50 -9.33 -6.12
C ALA A 18 -16.11 -9.08 -4.74
N VAL A 19 -17.43 -8.91 -4.70
CA VAL A 19 -18.17 -8.68 -3.46
C VAL A 19 -18.35 -10.01 -2.74
N LEU A 20 -17.89 -10.09 -1.51
CA LEU A 20 -18.06 -11.25 -0.65
C LEU A 20 -19.52 -11.37 -0.19
N PRO A 21 -20.06 -12.60 -0.06
CA PRO A 21 -21.35 -12.80 0.59
C PRO A 21 -21.33 -12.25 2.03
N THR A 22 -22.34 -11.47 2.39
CA THR A 22 -22.47 -10.91 3.74
C THR A 22 -23.81 -11.30 4.36
N ALA A 23 -23.88 -11.32 5.69
CA ALA A 23 -25.15 -11.47 6.39
C ALA A 23 -26.13 -10.36 5.99
N ALA A 24 -27.42 -10.66 6.03
CA ALA A 24 -28.47 -9.68 5.73
C ALA A 24 -28.30 -8.42 6.62
N GLY A 25 -28.32 -7.24 6.01
CA GLY A 25 -28.13 -5.96 6.69
C GLY A 25 -26.67 -5.52 6.91
N SER A 26 -25.68 -6.32 6.51
CA SER A 26 -24.27 -5.91 6.52
C SER A 26 -23.92 -5.14 5.24
N ALA A 27 -23.00 -4.18 5.34
CA ALA A 27 -22.44 -3.50 4.16
C ALA A 27 -21.68 -4.48 3.27
N ALA A 28 -21.83 -4.33 1.95
CA ALA A 28 -21.06 -5.09 0.97
C ALA A 28 -19.56 -4.84 1.15
N ARG A 29 -18.75 -5.91 1.02
CA ARG A 29 -17.29 -5.82 1.15
C ARG A 29 -16.62 -6.55 0.00
N THR A 30 -15.64 -5.91 -0.63
CA THR A 30 -14.79 -6.55 -1.64
C THR A 30 -13.85 -7.57 -0.97
N VAL A 31 -13.28 -8.49 -1.76
CA VAL A 31 -12.19 -9.37 -1.31
C VAL A 31 -11.04 -8.54 -0.71
N ALA A 32 -10.63 -7.47 -1.39
CA ALA A 32 -9.58 -6.58 -0.91
C ALA A 32 -9.92 -5.96 0.47
N ARG A 33 -11.17 -5.53 0.66
CA ARG A 33 -11.65 -5.01 1.96
C ARG A 33 -11.66 -6.08 3.04
N GLY A 34 -12.05 -7.31 2.71
CA GLY A 34 -12.00 -8.44 3.64
C GLY A 34 -10.57 -8.73 4.13
N ILE A 35 -9.60 -8.70 3.20
CA ILE A 35 -8.17 -8.86 3.53
C ILE A 35 -7.67 -7.72 4.42
N GLN A 36 -8.05 -6.47 4.10
CA GLN A 36 -7.76 -5.32 4.97
C GLN A 36 -8.33 -5.52 6.37
N ASP A 37 -9.60 -5.88 6.49
CA ASP A 37 -10.27 -6.04 7.79
C ASP A 37 -9.57 -7.11 8.63
N ALA A 38 -9.16 -8.22 8.01
CA ALA A 38 -8.43 -9.30 8.68
C ALA A 38 -7.04 -8.84 9.16
N ALA A 39 -6.28 -8.12 8.33
CA ALA A 39 -4.96 -7.60 8.71
C ALA A 39 -5.05 -6.59 9.86
N VAL A 40 -6.01 -5.66 9.79
CA VAL A 40 -6.27 -4.68 10.86
C VAL A 40 -6.64 -5.40 12.17
N ALA A 41 -7.52 -6.40 12.11
CA ALA A 41 -7.89 -7.18 13.29
C ALA A 41 -6.69 -7.94 13.89
N ALA A 42 -5.83 -8.54 13.05
CA ALA A 42 -4.64 -9.28 13.49
C ALA A 42 -3.58 -8.37 14.12
N ASN A 43 -3.47 -7.11 13.70
CA ASN A 43 -2.58 -6.12 14.31
C ASN A 43 -3.11 -5.57 15.66
N GLY A 44 -4.31 -5.98 16.07
CA GLY A 44 -4.94 -5.57 17.32
C GLY A 44 -5.49 -4.15 17.29
N PRO A 45 -6.14 -3.70 18.39
CA PRO A 45 -6.77 -2.40 18.42
C PRO A 45 -5.73 -1.27 18.39
N LEU A 46 -5.98 -0.32 17.51
CA LEU A 46 -5.10 0.80 17.20
C LEU A 46 -5.42 1.99 18.13
N HIS A 47 -5.21 1.82 19.44
CA HIS A 47 -5.54 2.87 20.41
C HIS A 47 -4.51 4.02 20.44
N ASP A 48 -3.29 3.75 19.96
CA ASP A 48 -2.21 4.72 19.89
C ASP A 48 -1.66 4.79 18.47
N PRO A 49 -1.89 5.89 17.72
CA PRO A 49 -1.34 6.07 16.38
C PRO A 49 0.18 6.29 16.36
N THR A 50 0.82 6.50 17.52
CA THR A 50 2.28 6.64 17.65
C THR A 50 2.98 5.31 17.94
N ALA A 51 2.23 4.26 18.25
CA ALA A 51 2.79 2.93 18.47
C ALA A 51 3.28 2.30 17.15
N ASP A 52 4.35 1.49 17.24
CA ASP A 52 4.97 0.79 16.12
C ASP A 52 3.94 0.12 15.18
N PRO A 53 4.15 0.12 13.86
CA PRO A 53 3.29 -0.60 12.93
C PRO A 53 3.15 -2.08 13.28
N GLY A 54 2.00 -2.67 12.97
CA GLY A 54 1.75 -4.09 13.20
C GLY A 54 2.54 -5.02 12.27
N SER A 55 2.56 -6.32 12.58
CA SER A 55 3.36 -7.32 11.85
C SER A 55 2.69 -7.87 10.57
N PHE A 56 1.40 -7.60 10.38
CA PHE A 56 0.62 -8.02 9.22
C PHE A 56 0.34 -6.83 8.32
N GLY A 57 0.97 -6.83 7.14
CA GLY A 57 0.83 -5.77 6.16
C GLY A 57 0.04 -6.20 4.92
N LEU A 58 -0.21 -5.23 4.05
CA LEU A 58 -0.90 -5.41 2.78
C LEU A 58 0.01 -5.07 1.60
N VAL A 59 -0.15 -5.78 0.49
CA VAL A 59 0.38 -5.32 -0.80
C VAL A 59 -0.71 -4.53 -1.51
N VAL A 60 -0.42 -3.24 -1.74
CA VAL A 60 -1.32 -2.31 -2.44
C VAL A 60 -0.53 -1.58 -3.52
N GLY A 61 -0.84 -1.81 -4.79
CA GLY A 61 -0.12 -1.19 -5.90
C GLY A 61 -0.24 0.33 -5.89
N ALA A 62 0.86 1.05 -6.11
CA ALA A 62 0.92 2.51 -6.07
C ALA A 62 0.07 3.19 -7.16
N THR A 63 -0.31 2.45 -8.21
CA THR A 63 -1.18 2.94 -9.31
C THR A 63 -2.62 2.48 -9.18
N VAL A 64 -2.95 1.71 -8.13
CA VAL A 64 -4.32 1.25 -7.87
C VAL A 64 -5.09 2.38 -7.19
N ASP A 65 -6.31 2.63 -7.66
CA ASP A 65 -7.27 3.42 -6.92
C ASP A 65 -7.80 2.58 -5.74
N ALA A 66 -7.36 2.93 -4.53
CA ALA A 66 -7.70 2.23 -3.31
C ALA A 66 -9.20 2.25 -3.00
N ALA A 67 -9.88 3.36 -3.30
CA ALA A 67 -11.32 3.49 -3.07
C ALA A 67 -12.11 2.60 -4.04
N ASP A 68 -11.70 2.57 -5.31
CA ASP A 68 -12.27 1.68 -6.33
C ASP A 68 -12.00 0.18 -6.04
N ALA A 69 -10.93 -0.14 -5.29
CA ALA A 69 -10.70 -1.48 -4.76
C ALA A 69 -11.53 -1.80 -3.49
N GLY A 70 -12.19 -0.81 -2.89
CA GLY A 70 -12.95 -0.93 -1.64
C GLY A 70 -12.11 -0.83 -0.36
N LEU A 71 -10.84 -0.43 -0.48
CA LEU A 71 -9.96 -0.20 0.66
C LEU A 71 -10.30 1.11 1.37
N ASP A 72 -10.09 1.13 2.67
CA ASP A 72 -10.24 2.31 3.53
C ASP A 72 -8.89 2.63 4.17
N LEU A 73 -8.17 3.56 3.55
CA LEU A 73 -6.82 3.93 3.92
C LEU A 73 -6.75 4.55 5.32
N ALA A 74 -7.82 5.20 5.79
CA ALA A 74 -7.85 5.77 7.15
C ALA A 74 -7.77 4.69 8.23
N ARG A 75 -8.18 3.45 7.91
CA ARG A 75 -8.07 2.30 8.83
C ARG A 75 -6.73 1.56 8.72
N LEU A 76 -5.84 1.98 7.82
CA LEU A 76 -4.54 1.34 7.59
C LEU A 76 -3.36 2.08 8.22
N VAL A 77 -3.58 3.12 9.03
CA VAL A 77 -2.53 3.98 9.61
C VAL A 77 -1.45 3.24 10.42
N ARG A 78 -1.70 1.99 10.85
CA ARG A 78 -0.74 1.11 11.55
C ARG A 78 -0.51 -0.23 10.85
N THR A 79 -1.05 -0.39 9.66
CA THR A 79 -0.93 -1.62 8.87
C THR A 79 0.12 -1.37 7.79
N PRO A 80 1.32 -1.97 7.86
CA PRO A 80 2.36 -1.75 6.87
C PRO A 80 1.84 -2.00 5.46
N ILE A 81 2.12 -1.09 4.52
CA ILE A 81 1.71 -1.21 3.13
C ILE A 81 2.95 -1.39 2.27
N LEU A 82 3.16 -2.57 1.71
CA LEU A 82 4.14 -2.74 0.64
C LEU A 82 3.53 -2.23 -0.67
N ALA A 83 4.07 -1.14 -1.18
CA ALA A 83 3.53 -0.45 -2.35
C ALA A 83 4.43 -0.59 -3.59
N PRO A 84 4.25 -1.64 -4.41
CA PRO A 84 4.93 -1.75 -5.69
C PRO A 84 4.37 -0.78 -6.72
N GLY A 85 5.21 -0.33 -7.64
CA GLY A 85 4.80 0.47 -8.80
C GLY A 85 5.32 1.90 -8.83
N PHE A 86 6.06 2.33 -7.82
CA PHE A 86 6.76 3.61 -7.87
C PHE A 86 7.87 3.64 -8.93
N GLY A 87 8.06 4.81 -9.55
CA GLY A 87 8.98 5.05 -10.65
C GLY A 87 8.43 4.55 -11.98
N HIS A 88 8.72 3.30 -12.32
CA HIS A 88 8.54 2.80 -13.70
C HIS A 88 7.08 2.59 -14.12
N GLN A 89 6.16 2.32 -13.19
CA GLN A 89 4.74 2.15 -13.51
C GLN A 89 3.97 3.49 -13.47
N GLY A 90 4.66 4.62 -13.29
CA GLY A 90 4.07 5.96 -13.41
C GLY A 90 3.71 6.63 -12.08
N ALA A 91 3.78 5.94 -10.94
CA ALA A 91 3.63 6.58 -9.63
C ALA A 91 4.95 7.25 -9.21
N LEU A 92 4.92 8.52 -8.80
CA LEU A 92 6.10 9.21 -8.29
C LEU A 92 6.20 9.01 -6.78
N LEU A 93 7.44 8.88 -6.26
CA LEU A 93 7.66 8.75 -4.81
C LEU A 93 7.12 9.96 -4.04
N GLY A 94 7.23 11.15 -4.64
CA GLY A 94 6.66 12.39 -4.08
C GLY A 94 5.13 12.37 -3.95
N ASP A 95 4.43 11.47 -4.65
CA ASP A 95 2.97 11.36 -4.59
C ASP A 95 2.48 10.44 -3.45
N VAL A 96 3.36 9.86 -2.63
CA VAL A 96 2.96 8.87 -1.60
C VAL A 96 1.85 9.39 -0.68
N ARG A 97 1.92 10.65 -0.21
CA ARG A 97 0.89 11.26 0.63
C ARG A 97 -0.45 11.42 -0.11
N LYS A 98 -0.39 11.76 -1.40
CA LYS A 98 -1.58 11.90 -2.25
C LYS A 98 -2.25 10.55 -2.50
N LEU A 99 -1.46 9.50 -2.72
CA LEU A 99 -1.93 8.17 -3.07
C LEU A 99 -2.43 7.38 -1.86
N PHE A 100 -1.75 7.50 -0.71
CA PHE A 100 -2.04 6.70 0.49
C PHE A 100 -2.66 7.49 1.64
N GLY A 101 -2.74 8.81 1.54
CA GLY A 101 -3.44 9.67 2.50
C GLY A 101 -2.95 9.44 3.94
N PRO A 102 -3.86 9.19 4.90
CA PRO A 102 -3.48 8.93 6.30
C PRO A 102 -2.52 7.75 6.49
N ALA A 103 -2.54 6.75 5.59
CA ALA A 103 -1.68 5.58 5.68
C ALA A 103 -0.26 5.83 5.14
N ALA A 104 0.05 7.00 4.59
CA ALA A 104 1.34 7.26 3.95
C ALA A 104 2.56 6.98 4.86
N GLY A 105 2.43 7.22 6.17
CA GLY A 105 3.51 6.99 7.14
C GLY A 105 3.88 5.51 7.35
N VAL A 106 3.05 4.57 6.92
CA VAL A 106 3.33 3.12 7.01
C VAL A 106 3.55 2.47 5.65
N VAL A 107 3.76 3.28 4.61
CA VAL A 107 4.04 2.80 3.25
C VAL A 107 5.52 2.48 3.09
N ILE A 108 5.79 1.29 2.59
CA ILE A 108 7.08 0.84 2.10
C ILE A 108 7.03 0.90 0.58
N ALA A 109 7.54 1.99 0.00
CA ALA A 109 7.56 2.21 -1.44
C ALA A 109 8.58 1.28 -2.13
N ALA A 110 8.08 0.26 -2.84
CA ALA A 110 8.95 -0.69 -3.53
C ALA A 110 9.30 -0.18 -4.95
N ALA A 111 10.57 0.16 -5.12
CA ALA A 111 11.17 0.57 -6.40
C ALA A 111 12.22 -0.46 -6.84
N SER A 112 12.19 -0.85 -8.12
CA SER A 112 13.15 -1.82 -8.69
C SER A 112 13.74 -1.28 -9.99
N ARG A 113 12.99 -1.32 -11.10
CA ARG A 113 13.50 -0.88 -12.42
C ARG A 113 14.05 0.54 -12.41
N SER A 114 13.39 1.49 -11.74
CA SER A 114 13.84 2.89 -11.68
C SER A 114 15.19 3.08 -10.98
N ILE A 115 15.59 2.13 -10.11
CA ILE A 115 16.88 2.12 -9.44
C ILE A 115 17.88 1.30 -10.26
N LEU A 116 17.50 0.09 -10.67
CA LEU A 116 18.39 -0.87 -11.32
C LEU A 116 18.86 -0.42 -12.71
N THR A 117 18.09 0.42 -13.42
CA THR A 117 18.51 0.98 -14.72
C THR A 117 19.69 1.95 -14.61
N ALA A 118 20.00 2.47 -13.42
CA ALA A 118 21.20 3.30 -13.21
C ALA A 118 22.51 2.51 -13.40
N GLY A 119 22.43 1.18 -13.33
CA GLY A 119 23.57 0.27 -13.46
C GLY A 119 24.41 0.14 -12.18
N PRO A 120 25.34 -0.84 -12.13
CA PRO A 120 26.03 -1.23 -10.90
C PRO A 120 26.89 -0.12 -10.30
N ARG A 121 27.38 0.84 -11.12
CA ARG A 121 28.20 1.96 -10.65
C ARG A 121 27.41 3.08 -9.98
N ARG A 122 26.10 3.16 -10.22
CA ARG A 122 25.24 4.26 -9.75
C ARG A 122 24.05 3.78 -8.91
N VAL A 123 23.93 2.48 -8.65
CA VAL A 123 22.80 1.92 -7.90
C VAL A 123 22.71 2.50 -6.47
N ALA A 124 23.84 2.73 -5.81
CA ALA A 124 23.87 3.33 -4.48
C ALA A 124 23.38 4.79 -4.47
N GLU A 125 23.82 5.59 -5.46
CA GLU A 125 23.34 6.96 -5.69
C GLU A 125 21.83 6.94 -5.98
N ALA A 126 21.37 6.06 -6.87
CA ALA A 126 19.96 5.94 -7.21
C ALA A 126 19.08 5.53 -6.02
N VAL A 127 19.56 4.64 -5.14
CA VAL A 127 18.87 4.30 -3.88
C VAL A 127 18.74 5.53 -2.98
N THR A 128 19.84 6.28 -2.81
CA THR A 128 19.87 7.49 -1.97
C THR A 128 18.92 8.56 -2.51
N ASP A 129 18.92 8.80 -3.83
CA ASP A 129 18.01 9.74 -4.49
C ASP A 129 16.54 9.37 -4.28
N HIS A 130 16.20 8.08 -4.36
CA HIS A 130 14.83 7.61 -4.15
C HIS A 130 14.43 7.75 -2.68
N ALA A 131 15.33 7.43 -1.74
CA ALA A 131 15.09 7.65 -0.32
C ALA A 131 14.84 9.14 0.00
N GLY A 132 15.69 10.03 -0.51
CA GLY A 132 15.54 11.48 -0.32
C GLY A 132 14.22 12.03 -0.84
N ARG A 133 13.76 11.58 -2.02
CA ARG A 133 12.42 11.97 -2.55
C ARG A 133 11.26 11.52 -1.66
N LEU A 134 11.42 10.41 -0.94
CA LEU A 134 10.40 9.91 -0.03
C LEU A 134 10.44 10.72 1.29
N GLU A 135 11.63 11.03 1.80
CA GLU A 135 11.86 11.88 2.98
C GLU A 135 11.35 13.32 2.79
N GLU A 136 11.44 13.88 1.58
CA GLU A 136 10.86 15.21 1.27
C GLU A 136 9.34 15.27 1.51
N VAL A 137 8.67 14.12 1.38
CA VAL A 137 7.22 14.00 1.43
C VAL A 137 6.72 13.12 2.57
N LEU A 138 7.58 12.68 3.49
CA LEU A 138 7.20 12.02 4.73
C LEU A 138 7.81 12.81 5.90
N PRO A 139 7.11 12.95 7.03
CA PRO A 139 7.64 13.69 8.18
C PRO A 139 8.83 12.99 8.84
#